data_AF-A0A9D5GJ13-F1
#
_entry.id   AF-A0A9D5GJ13-F1
#
_cell.length_a   1.000
_cell.length_b   1.000
_cell.length_c   1.000
_cell.angle_alpha   90.00
_cell.angle_beta   90.00
_cell.angle_gamma   90.00
#
_symmetry.space_group_name_H-M   'P 1'
#
loop_
_entity.id
_entity.type
_entity.pdbx_description
1 polymer ?
#
loop_
_entity_poly.entity_id
_entity_poly.type
_entity_poly.pdbx_seq_one_letter_code
_entity_poly.pdbx_strand_id
1 'polypeptide(L)'
;MAKSFECVPNVSEGRRPDVISAIAQAAAGPDVVLIDTQSDASHNRSVFTLVGSGDGVLGAALRIVEAAVARIDLRSHSGEHPRMGAVDVIPFIPISESTMDDAILLARRCAQAVWERHRVPSYFYEFAATTPRRRDLSAVRQGQFEGLMSAVKDPSRHPDVGEPELHPSAGAMAIGARDFLIAYNVNLASGDLPLAQRIALAVRQRSGGFFGIKALGFALSDTMVQVSMNVVNVKAIPLYRVTEIIRREAAAAGVSVSGCELVGLTPLAAVTESAAYYLNLDSIGPGQTTW
;
A
#
# COMPACT_ATOMS: atom_id res chain seq x y z
N MET A 1 -9.14 -25.54 3.62
CA MET A 1 -9.33 -24.65 2.44
C MET A 1 -8.04 -24.64 1.63
N ALA A 2 -8.07 -24.32 0.34
CA ALA A 2 -6.84 -24.20 -0.45
C ALA A 2 -6.00 -22.99 0.03
N LYS A 3 -4.67 -23.08 -0.06
CA LYS A 3 -3.78 -21.93 0.21
C LYS A 3 -4.14 -20.79 -0.76
N SER A 4 -4.39 -19.62 -0.21
CA SER A 4 -4.74 -18.43 -0.99
C SER A 4 -3.94 -17.23 -0.51
N PHE A 5 -3.83 -16.23 -1.37
CA PHE A 5 -3.03 -15.04 -1.13
C PHE A 5 -3.83 -13.83 -1.58
N GLU A 6 -3.64 -12.72 -0.86
CA GLU A 6 -3.94 -11.40 -1.39
C GLU A 6 -2.64 -10.83 -1.99
N CYS A 7 -2.74 -10.19 -3.16
CA CYS A 7 -1.65 -9.43 -3.75
C CYS A 7 -2.15 -8.03 -4.07
N VAL A 8 -1.40 -7.01 -3.63
CA VAL A 8 -1.86 -5.60 -3.72
C VAL A 8 -0.90 -4.71 -4.52
N PRO A 9 -0.72 -4.91 -5.85
CA PRO A 9 0.17 -4.09 -6.64
C PRO A 9 -0.18 -2.60 -6.57
N ASN A 10 0.85 -1.75 -6.45
CA ASN A 10 0.73 -0.30 -6.43
C ASN A 10 1.36 0.24 -7.71
N VAL A 11 0.60 0.95 -8.51
CA VAL A 11 1.00 1.44 -9.83
C VAL A 11 1.04 2.96 -9.82
N SER A 12 2.09 3.54 -10.38
CA SER A 12 2.30 4.99 -10.51
C SER A 12 1.50 5.56 -11.68
N GLU A 13 0.18 5.44 -11.60
CA GLU A 13 -0.78 6.05 -12.52
C GLU A 13 -2.13 6.19 -11.80
N GLY A 14 -2.72 7.38 -11.79
CA GLY A 14 -4.02 7.65 -11.18
C GLY A 14 -4.88 8.64 -11.98
N ARG A 15 -4.45 9.04 -13.18
CA ARG A 15 -5.06 10.13 -13.96
C ARG A 15 -5.55 9.68 -15.35
N ARG A 16 -4.92 8.68 -15.96
CA ARG A 16 -5.24 8.15 -17.31
C ARG A 16 -6.12 6.91 -17.22
N PRO A 17 -7.46 7.02 -17.39
CA PRO A 17 -8.38 5.90 -17.15
C PRO A 17 -8.19 4.75 -18.14
N ASP A 18 -7.77 5.03 -19.37
CA ASP A 18 -7.45 4.05 -20.39
C ASP A 18 -6.26 3.17 -19.97
N VAL A 19 -5.21 3.78 -19.41
CA VAL A 19 -4.03 3.07 -18.89
C VAL A 19 -4.40 2.22 -17.68
N ILE A 20 -5.16 2.77 -16.73
CA ILE A 20 -5.61 2.07 -15.52
C ILE A 20 -6.49 0.88 -15.90
N SER A 21 -7.44 1.07 -16.82
CA SER A 21 -8.32 0.01 -17.30
C SER A 21 -7.55 -1.09 -18.02
N ALA A 22 -6.59 -0.75 -18.88
CA ALA A 22 -5.74 -1.74 -19.54
C ALA A 22 -4.93 -2.58 -18.55
N ILE A 23 -4.42 -1.98 -17.47
CA ILE A 23 -3.69 -2.68 -16.41
C ILE A 23 -4.63 -3.57 -15.59
N ALA A 24 -5.82 -3.08 -15.20
CA ALA A 24 -6.85 -3.89 -14.53
C ALA A 24 -7.25 -5.12 -15.36
N GLN A 25 -7.52 -4.93 -16.66
CA GLN A 25 -7.89 -6.01 -17.56
C GLN A 25 -6.78 -7.07 -17.69
N ALA A 26 -5.51 -6.64 -17.72
CA ALA A 26 -4.37 -7.55 -17.78
C ALA A 26 -4.26 -8.45 -16.53
N ALA A 27 -4.81 -8.03 -15.39
CA ALA A 27 -4.77 -8.82 -14.16
C ALA A 27 -5.59 -10.12 -14.25
N ALA A 28 -6.60 -10.19 -15.11
CA ALA A 28 -7.47 -11.35 -15.24
C ALA A 28 -6.70 -12.65 -15.57
N GLY A 29 -7.11 -13.77 -14.98
CA GLY A 29 -6.51 -15.07 -15.22
C GLY A 29 -7.18 -16.19 -14.42
N PRO A 30 -6.74 -17.45 -14.60
CA PRO A 30 -7.24 -18.57 -13.81
C PRO A 30 -6.83 -18.44 -12.35
N ASP A 31 -7.71 -18.89 -11.45
CA ASP A 31 -7.47 -18.97 -10.00
C ASP A 31 -7.08 -17.64 -9.33
N VAL A 32 -7.48 -16.50 -9.91
CA VAL A 32 -7.28 -15.17 -9.37
C VAL A 32 -8.45 -14.26 -9.73
N VAL A 33 -8.83 -13.41 -8.79
CA VAL A 33 -9.87 -12.41 -8.96
C VAL A 33 -9.27 -11.04 -8.63
N LEU A 34 -9.46 -10.08 -9.52
CA LEU A 34 -9.29 -8.66 -9.21
C LEU A 34 -10.54 -8.21 -8.47
N ILE A 35 -10.43 -8.01 -7.16
CA ILE A 35 -11.54 -7.63 -6.30
C ILE A 35 -11.81 -6.13 -6.39
N ASP A 36 -10.74 -5.33 -6.47
CA ASP A 36 -10.86 -3.88 -6.38
C ASP A 36 -9.75 -3.17 -7.16
N THR A 37 -10.07 -1.99 -7.67
CA THR A 37 -9.13 -1.05 -8.28
C THR A 37 -9.47 0.34 -7.81
N GLN A 38 -8.57 0.93 -7.02
CA GLN A 38 -8.74 2.28 -6.50
C GLN A 38 -7.68 3.19 -7.06
N SER A 39 -8.11 4.34 -7.56
CA SER A 39 -7.25 5.31 -8.23
C SER A 39 -7.41 6.67 -7.56
N ASP A 40 -6.29 7.33 -7.32
CA ASP A 40 -6.25 8.68 -6.78
C ASP A 40 -5.46 9.59 -7.74
N ALA A 41 -6.13 10.62 -8.24
CA ALA A 41 -5.57 11.55 -9.22
C ALA A 41 -4.54 12.52 -8.62
N SER A 42 -4.69 12.91 -7.35
CA SER A 42 -3.77 13.81 -6.64
C SER A 42 -2.47 13.08 -6.32
N HIS A 43 -2.59 11.88 -5.76
CA HIS A 43 -1.48 10.97 -5.52
C HIS A 43 -0.88 10.40 -6.82
N ASN A 44 -1.61 10.47 -7.93
CA ASN A 44 -1.29 9.88 -9.24
C ASN A 44 -0.85 8.41 -9.10
N ARG A 45 -1.67 7.64 -8.38
CA ARG A 45 -1.41 6.24 -8.01
C ARG A 45 -2.70 5.43 -8.06
N SER A 46 -2.57 4.17 -8.48
CA SER A 46 -3.62 3.18 -8.42
C SER A 46 -3.19 1.96 -7.61
N VAL A 47 -4.13 1.37 -6.90
CA VAL A 47 -3.96 0.17 -6.10
C VAL A 47 -4.90 -0.90 -6.65
N PHE A 48 -4.34 -2.06 -6.98
CA PHE A 48 -5.09 -3.21 -7.47
C PHE A 48 -5.10 -4.27 -6.38
N THR A 49 -6.27 -4.81 -6.03
CA THR A 49 -6.38 -5.84 -4.99
C THR A 49 -6.78 -7.17 -5.62
N LEU A 50 -5.86 -8.12 -5.59
CA LEU A 50 -6.01 -9.45 -6.17
C LEU A 50 -6.16 -10.48 -5.06
N VAL A 51 -7.02 -11.47 -5.24
CA VAL A 51 -7.10 -12.64 -4.36
C VAL A 51 -7.17 -13.91 -5.19
N GLY A 52 -6.40 -14.93 -4.79
CA GLY A 52 -6.35 -16.18 -5.56
C GLY A 52 -5.37 -17.20 -5.00
N SER A 53 -5.11 -18.24 -5.79
CA SER A 53 -4.03 -19.19 -5.54
C SER A 53 -2.66 -18.51 -5.70
N GLY A 54 -1.60 -19.12 -5.16
CA GLY A 54 -0.25 -18.56 -5.25
C GLY A 54 0.22 -18.31 -6.70
N ASP A 55 -0.01 -19.27 -7.59
CA ASP A 55 0.32 -19.11 -9.01
C ASP A 55 -0.63 -18.15 -9.73
N GLY A 56 -1.90 -18.10 -9.34
CA GLY A 56 -2.89 -17.16 -9.87
C GLY A 56 -2.49 -15.71 -9.59
N VAL A 57 -2.24 -15.35 -8.33
CA VAL A 57 -1.84 -13.98 -7.95
C VAL A 57 -0.48 -13.60 -8.51
N LEU A 58 0.48 -14.54 -8.57
CA LEU A 58 1.79 -14.29 -9.18
C LEU A 58 1.65 -14.00 -10.67
N GLY A 59 0.87 -14.81 -11.40
CA GLY A 59 0.61 -14.59 -12.82
C GLY A 59 -0.06 -13.25 -13.09
N ALA A 60 -1.06 -12.87 -12.27
CA ALA A 60 -1.72 -11.57 -12.37
C ALA A 60 -0.78 -10.39 -12.09
N ALA A 61 0.04 -10.48 -11.04
CA ALA A 61 1.03 -9.45 -10.74
C ALA A 61 2.03 -9.25 -11.89
N LEU A 62 2.51 -10.33 -12.52
CA LEU A 62 3.42 -10.25 -13.67
C LEU A 62 2.76 -9.62 -14.90
N ARG A 63 1.48 -9.92 -15.19
CA ARG A 63 0.74 -9.27 -16.28
C ARG A 63 0.47 -7.79 -16.01
N ILE A 64 0.20 -7.42 -14.76
CA ILE A 64 0.11 -6.00 -14.34
C ILE A 64 1.45 -5.29 -14.59
N VAL A 65 2.57 -5.90 -14.20
CA VAL A 65 3.91 -5.35 -14.44
C VAL A 65 4.15 -5.13 -15.94
N GLU A 66 3.91 -6.15 -16.76
CA GLU A 66 4.07 -6.06 -18.21
C GLU A 66 3.23 -4.93 -18.80
N ALA A 67 1.96 -4.83 -18.40
CA ALA A 67 1.06 -3.80 -18.89
C ALA A 67 1.48 -2.38 -18.46
N ALA A 68 1.96 -2.23 -17.21
CA ALA A 68 2.39 -0.96 -16.63
C ALA A 68 3.70 -0.47 -17.23
N VAL A 69 4.71 -1.35 -17.34
CA VAL A 69 6.03 -1.03 -17.93
C VAL A 69 5.89 -0.52 -19.37
N ALA A 70 4.93 -1.07 -20.13
CA ALA A 70 4.67 -0.65 -21.51
C ALA A 70 3.96 0.73 -21.64
N ARG A 71 3.33 1.26 -20.57
CA ARG A 71 2.41 2.41 -20.65
C ARG A 71 2.78 3.59 -19.74
N ILE A 72 3.68 3.37 -18.79
CA ILE A 72 4.05 4.36 -17.78
C ILE A 72 5.53 4.71 -17.94
N ASP A 73 5.78 6.02 -18.04
CA ASP A 73 7.14 6.58 -18.08
C ASP A 73 7.33 7.52 -16.89
N LEU A 74 8.10 7.06 -15.89
CA LEU A 74 8.35 7.80 -14.66
C LEU A 74 9.06 9.12 -14.89
N ARG A 75 9.78 9.29 -16.01
CA ARG A 75 10.43 10.57 -16.36
C ARG A 75 9.43 11.70 -16.58
N SER A 76 8.18 11.36 -16.85
CA SER A 76 7.05 12.29 -17.01
C SER A 76 6.02 12.20 -15.88
N HIS A 77 6.21 11.28 -14.93
CA HIS A 77 5.27 11.03 -13.84
C HIS A 77 5.53 11.96 -12.65
N SER A 78 4.48 12.60 -12.15
CA SER A 78 4.47 13.31 -10.88
C SER A 78 3.17 13.07 -10.12
N GLY A 79 3.25 13.06 -8.80
CA GLY A 79 2.12 12.87 -7.88
C GLY A 79 2.56 13.11 -6.45
N GLU A 80 1.59 13.32 -5.55
CA GLU A 80 1.90 13.59 -4.13
C GLU A 80 2.44 12.36 -3.40
N HIS A 81 2.13 11.16 -3.87
CA HIS A 81 2.58 9.93 -3.23
C HIS A 81 4.02 9.58 -3.63
N PRO A 82 4.92 9.29 -2.66
CA PRO A 82 6.28 8.85 -2.97
C PRO A 82 6.29 7.56 -3.79
N ARG A 83 7.08 7.55 -4.87
CA ARG A 83 7.20 6.42 -5.80
C ARG A 83 8.63 6.23 -6.32
N MET A 84 9.01 5.01 -6.64
CA MET A 84 10.28 4.68 -7.30
C MET A 84 10.11 3.78 -8.54
N GLY A 85 8.90 3.30 -8.81
CA GLY A 85 8.60 2.35 -9.88
C GLY A 85 7.30 2.63 -10.62
N ALA A 86 7.21 2.27 -11.91
CA ALA A 86 5.96 2.26 -12.66
C ALA A 86 4.95 1.31 -12.00
N VAL A 87 5.43 0.13 -11.57
CA VAL A 87 4.85 -0.61 -10.45
C VAL A 87 5.78 -0.40 -9.26
N ASP A 88 5.29 0.31 -8.26
CA ASP A 88 6.08 0.79 -7.14
C ASP A 88 6.22 -0.28 -6.03
N VAL A 89 5.14 -1.05 -5.80
CA VAL A 89 5.12 -2.14 -4.81
C VAL A 89 4.34 -3.33 -5.29
N ILE A 90 4.80 -4.53 -4.94
CA ILE A 90 4.03 -5.76 -5.04
C ILE A 90 4.16 -6.53 -3.71
N PRO A 91 3.21 -6.39 -2.78
CA PRO A 91 3.12 -7.25 -1.61
C PRO A 91 2.35 -8.54 -1.93
N PHE A 92 2.79 -9.64 -1.33
CA PHE A 92 2.02 -10.86 -1.16
C PHE A 92 1.64 -11.01 0.32
N ILE A 93 0.36 -11.24 0.58
CA ILE A 93 -0.19 -11.38 1.92
C ILE A 93 -0.77 -12.78 2.03
N PRO A 94 -0.30 -13.61 2.97
CA PRO A 94 -0.90 -14.92 3.18
C PRO A 94 -2.30 -14.77 3.78
N ILE A 95 -3.28 -15.45 3.18
CA ILE A 95 -4.63 -15.58 3.72
C ILE A 95 -5.01 -17.07 3.87
N SER A 96 -5.98 -17.34 4.74
CA SER A 96 -6.44 -18.70 5.08
C SER A 96 -5.31 -19.63 5.56
N GLU A 97 -5.05 -20.74 4.86
CA GLU A 97 -4.06 -21.77 5.24
C GLU A 97 -2.63 -21.49 4.73
N SER A 98 -2.41 -20.36 4.05
CA SER A 98 -1.07 -20.00 3.58
C SER A 98 -0.22 -19.40 4.70
N THR A 99 1.10 -19.53 4.58
CA THR A 99 2.04 -19.01 5.56
C THR A 99 2.81 -17.80 5.02
N MET A 100 3.43 -17.05 5.92
CA MET A 100 4.35 -15.97 5.53
C MET A 100 5.50 -16.48 4.67
N ASP A 101 6.02 -17.68 4.94
CA ASP A 101 7.08 -18.29 4.12
C ASP A 101 6.61 -18.58 2.68
N ASP A 102 5.36 -19.02 2.51
CA ASP A 102 4.78 -19.19 1.17
C ASP A 102 4.72 -17.83 0.43
N ALA A 103 4.32 -16.76 1.12
CA ALA A 103 4.25 -15.41 0.55
C ALA A 103 5.65 -14.86 0.20
N ILE A 104 6.67 -15.13 1.04
CA ILE A 104 8.07 -14.78 0.75
C ILE A 104 8.54 -15.52 -0.51
N LEU A 105 8.17 -16.79 -0.67
CA LEU A 105 8.52 -17.55 -1.88
C LEU A 105 7.89 -16.92 -3.14
N LEU A 106 6.63 -16.48 -3.07
CA LEU A 106 5.98 -15.75 -4.17
C LEU A 106 6.68 -14.43 -4.48
N ALA A 107 7.05 -13.64 -3.46
CA ALA A 107 7.79 -12.40 -3.63
C ALA A 107 9.12 -12.63 -4.38
N ARG A 108 9.87 -13.68 -4.01
CA ARG A 108 11.14 -14.04 -4.68
C ARG A 108 10.93 -14.48 -6.12
N ARG A 109 9.93 -15.34 -6.38
CA ARG A 109 9.56 -15.77 -7.75
C ARG A 109 9.15 -14.58 -8.62
N CYS A 110 8.38 -13.65 -8.06
CA CYS A 110 7.96 -12.43 -8.74
C CYS A 110 9.16 -11.57 -9.14
N ALA A 111 10.06 -11.28 -8.20
CA ALA A 111 11.24 -10.45 -8.49
C ALA A 111 12.13 -11.05 -9.58
N GLN A 112 12.37 -12.37 -9.53
CA GLN A 112 13.16 -13.06 -10.55
C GLN A 112 12.51 -12.96 -11.94
N ALA A 113 11.21 -13.25 -12.04
CA ALA A 113 10.49 -13.19 -13.31
C ALA A 113 10.39 -11.77 -13.88
N VAL A 114 10.22 -10.75 -13.02
CA VAL A 114 10.23 -9.33 -13.43
C VAL A 114 11.58 -8.94 -14.02
N TRP A 115 12.68 -9.34 -13.37
CA TRP A 115 14.03 -9.05 -13.88
C TRP A 115 14.29 -9.74 -15.23
N GLU A 116 13.96 -11.02 -15.35
CA GLU A 116 14.18 -11.80 -16.58
C GLU A 116 13.44 -11.23 -17.79
N ARG A 117 12.19 -10.79 -17.60
CA ARG A 117 11.30 -10.35 -18.69
C ARG A 117 11.41 -8.86 -19.01
N HIS A 118 11.58 -8.02 -18.00
CA HIS A 118 11.45 -6.56 -18.14
C HIS A 118 12.70 -5.79 -17.70
N ARG A 119 13.72 -6.47 -17.14
CA ARG A 119 14.95 -5.84 -16.65
C ARG A 119 14.67 -4.70 -15.65
N VAL A 120 13.60 -4.83 -14.87
CA VAL A 120 13.30 -3.91 -13.77
C VAL A 120 13.91 -4.47 -12.47
N PRO A 121 14.84 -3.78 -11.82
CA PRO A 121 15.44 -4.24 -10.57
C PRO A 121 14.42 -4.21 -9.43
N SER A 122 14.63 -5.07 -8.44
CA SER A 122 13.71 -5.21 -7.31
C SER A 122 14.43 -5.21 -5.96
N TYR A 123 13.79 -4.59 -4.98
CA TYR A 123 14.18 -4.59 -3.57
C TYR A 123 13.19 -5.42 -2.77
N PHE A 124 13.68 -6.36 -1.98
CA PHE A 124 12.85 -7.09 -1.03
C PHE A 124 12.58 -6.26 0.21
N TYR A 125 11.31 -6.21 0.63
CA TYR A 125 10.88 -5.41 1.78
C TYR A 125 9.98 -6.20 2.75
N GLU A 126 9.72 -5.61 3.93
CA GLU A 126 9.00 -6.24 5.05
C GLU A 126 9.55 -7.64 5.37
N PHE A 127 8.74 -8.69 5.41
CA PHE A 127 9.21 -10.04 5.81
C PHE A 127 10.12 -10.69 4.76
N ALA A 128 10.12 -10.20 3.51
CA ALA A 128 11.04 -10.67 2.49
C ALA A 128 12.41 -9.96 2.55
N ALA A 129 12.54 -8.89 3.34
CA ALA A 129 13.73 -8.04 3.38
C ALA A 129 15.01 -8.83 3.71
N THR A 130 16.06 -8.61 2.93
CA THR A 130 17.39 -9.21 3.11
C THR A 130 18.23 -8.49 4.16
N THR A 131 17.85 -7.27 4.51
CA THR A 131 18.53 -6.47 5.53
C THR A 131 17.50 -5.80 6.45
N PRO A 132 17.83 -5.54 7.74
CA PRO A 132 16.91 -4.90 8.67
C PRO A 132 16.37 -3.56 8.18
N ARG A 133 17.21 -2.75 7.50
CA ARG A 133 16.83 -1.45 6.96
C ARG A 133 15.73 -1.56 5.90
N ARG A 134 15.74 -2.61 5.07
CA ARG A 134 14.76 -2.79 3.98
C ARG A 134 13.39 -3.25 4.45
N ARG A 135 13.22 -3.58 5.74
CA ARG A 135 11.88 -3.82 6.31
C ARG A 135 10.99 -2.59 6.15
N ASP A 136 11.53 -1.39 6.36
CA ASP A 136 10.79 -0.14 6.13
C ASP A 136 10.81 0.24 4.64
N LEU A 137 9.64 0.17 4.02
CA LEU A 137 9.41 0.63 2.65
C LEU A 137 9.87 2.08 2.41
N SER A 138 9.73 2.96 3.40
CA SER A 138 10.18 4.35 3.30
C SER A 138 11.69 4.45 3.17
N ALA A 139 12.43 3.52 3.78
CA ALA A 139 13.88 3.43 3.68
C ALA A 139 14.31 2.87 2.32
N VAL A 140 13.56 1.90 1.77
CA VAL A 140 13.77 1.37 0.41
C VAL A 140 13.59 2.48 -0.63
N ARG A 141 12.50 3.26 -0.54
CA ARG A 141 12.16 4.33 -1.49
C ARG A 141 12.80 5.68 -1.15
N GLN A 142 13.78 5.72 -0.26
CA GLN A 142 14.39 6.98 0.14
C GLN A 142 15.02 7.66 -1.08
N GLY A 143 14.54 8.86 -1.40
CA GLY A 143 14.95 9.61 -2.60
C GLY A 143 14.02 9.44 -3.81
N GLN A 144 12.97 8.62 -3.71
CA GLN A 144 12.02 8.35 -4.80
C GLN A 144 12.72 7.84 -6.07
N PHE A 145 12.08 7.95 -7.24
CA PHE A 145 12.67 7.58 -8.52
C PHE A 145 13.96 8.38 -8.82
N GLU A 146 13.89 9.71 -8.74
CA GLU A 146 14.96 10.62 -9.14
C GLU A 146 16.22 10.46 -8.29
N GLY A 147 16.06 10.40 -6.97
CA GLY A 147 17.18 10.22 -6.04
C GLY A 147 17.74 8.80 -6.08
N LEU A 148 16.89 7.79 -6.30
CA LEU A 148 17.33 6.40 -6.35
C LEU A 148 18.18 6.10 -7.60
N MET A 149 17.92 6.77 -8.73
CA MET A 149 18.77 6.66 -9.94
C MET A 149 20.25 6.98 -9.67
N SER A 150 20.53 7.89 -8.74
CA SER A 150 21.91 8.19 -8.33
C SER A 150 22.37 7.32 -7.17
N ALA A 151 21.49 7.12 -6.18
CA ALA A 151 21.83 6.37 -4.96
C ALA A 151 22.13 4.90 -5.23
N VAL A 152 21.55 4.27 -6.26
CA VAL A 152 21.76 2.85 -6.59
C VAL A 152 23.21 2.51 -6.93
N LYS A 153 24.05 3.50 -7.27
CA LYS A 153 25.48 3.32 -7.53
C LYS A 153 26.30 3.02 -6.27
N ASP A 154 25.76 3.30 -5.09
CA ASP A 154 26.34 2.91 -3.82
C ASP A 154 26.06 1.42 -3.57
N PRO A 155 27.09 0.58 -3.32
CA PRO A 155 26.92 -0.84 -2.98
C PRO A 155 25.89 -1.13 -1.89
N SER A 156 25.74 -0.23 -0.89
CA SER A 156 24.75 -0.37 0.18
C SER A 156 23.30 -0.20 -0.28
N ARG A 157 23.11 0.38 -1.47
CA ARG A 157 21.83 0.70 -2.12
C ARG A 157 21.52 -0.18 -3.33
N HIS A 158 22.34 -1.18 -3.63
CA HIS A 158 22.09 -2.13 -4.72
C HIS A 158 20.75 -2.88 -4.53
N PRO A 159 20.01 -3.18 -5.60
CA PRO A 159 18.81 -4.01 -5.51
C PRO A 159 19.14 -5.43 -5.06
N ASP A 160 18.12 -6.15 -4.58
CA ASP A 160 18.26 -7.58 -4.24
C ASP A 160 18.29 -8.46 -5.48
N VAL A 161 17.56 -8.05 -6.52
CA VAL A 161 17.50 -8.72 -7.82
C VAL A 161 17.70 -7.70 -8.92
N GLY A 162 18.61 -8.00 -9.85
CA GLY A 162 18.96 -7.15 -10.98
C GLY A 162 20.31 -6.46 -10.84
N GLU A 163 20.60 -5.60 -11.82
CA GLU A 163 21.82 -4.81 -11.86
C GLU A 163 21.71 -3.56 -10.97
N PRO A 164 22.84 -2.94 -10.56
CA PRO A 164 22.85 -1.72 -9.76
C PRO A 164 22.49 -0.47 -10.59
N GLU A 165 21.45 -0.59 -11.41
CA GLU A 165 20.92 0.46 -12.28
C GLU A 165 19.39 0.36 -12.29
N LEU A 166 18.72 1.50 -12.29
CA LEU A 166 17.26 1.56 -12.44
C LEU A 166 16.87 1.41 -13.90
N HIS A 167 15.70 0.80 -14.13
CA HIS A 167 15.12 0.83 -15.46
C HIS A 167 14.83 2.30 -15.87
N PRO A 168 15.23 2.78 -17.06
CA PRO A 168 15.18 4.21 -17.40
C PRO A 168 13.79 4.87 -17.31
N SER A 169 12.74 4.17 -17.72
CA SER A 169 11.34 4.65 -17.62
C SER A 169 10.53 4.02 -16.48
N ALA A 170 10.76 2.73 -16.17
CA ALA A 170 9.98 2.00 -15.18
C ALA A 170 10.55 2.03 -13.75
N GLY A 171 11.79 2.49 -13.53
CA GLY A 171 12.41 2.61 -12.22
C GLY A 171 12.77 1.28 -11.56
N ALA A 172 12.39 1.10 -10.31
CA ALA A 172 12.60 -0.11 -9.51
C ALA A 172 11.34 -0.50 -8.74
N MET A 173 11.22 -1.78 -8.35
CA MET A 173 10.07 -2.28 -7.60
C MET A 173 10.43 -2.64 -6.15
N ALA A 174 9.54 -2.37 -5.20
CA ALA A 174 9.58 -3.00 -3.88
C ALA A 174 8.68 -4.24 -3.87
N ILE A 175 9.25 -5.42 -3.78
CA ILE A 175 8.48 -6.68 -3.80
C ILE A 175 8.64 -7.35 -2.44
N GLY A 176 7.55 -7.81 -1.83
CA GLY A 176 7.67 -8.34 -0.48
C GLY A 176 6.51 -9.18 -0.02
N ALA A 177 6.64 -9.64 1.21
CA ALA A 177 5.60 -10.37 1.91
C ALA A 177 5.31 -9.62 3.22
N ARG A 178 4.03 -9.49 3.57
CA ARG A 178 3.62 -8.78 4.78
C ARG A 178 2.30 -9.30 5.32
N ASP A 179 2.06 -8.99 6.59
CA ASP A 179 0.74 -9.13 7.19
C ASP A 179 -0.27 -8.19 6.51
N PHE A 180 -1.55 -8.45 6.77
CA PHE A 180 -2.64 -7.57 6.35
C PHE A 180 -2.39 -6.14 6.86
N LEU A 181 -2.73 -5.16 6.02
CA LEU A 181 -2.55 -3.74 6.32
C LEU A 181 -3.84 -3.04 5.90
N ILE A 182 -4.42 -2.27 6.81
CA ILE A 182 -5.59 -1.44 6.49
C ILE A 182 -5.09 -0.06 6.12
N ALA A 183 -5.25 0.32 4.85
CA ALA A 183 -5.05 1.70 4.43
C ALA A 183 -6.32 2.49 4.75
N TYR A 184 -6.24 3.37 5.74
CA TYR A 184 -7.38 4.06 6.33
C TYR A 184 -7.05 5.53 6.52
N ASN A 185 -7.80 6.38 5.85
CA ASN A 185 -7.58 7.82 5.84
C ASN A 185 -8.72 8.53 6.57
N VAL A 186 -8.39 9.63 7.26
CA VAL A 186 -9.37 10.50 7.92
C VAL A 186 -9.33 11.88 7.29
N ASN A 187 -10.46 12.31 6.72
CA ASN A 187 -10.60 13.59 6.03
C ASN A 187 -11.00 14.68 7.01
N LEU A 188 -10.30 15.81 6.98
CA LEU A 188 -10.55 16.96 7.83
C LEU A 188 -11.16 18.09 6.98
N ALA A 189 -12.19 18.75 7.52
CA ALA A 189 -12.89 19.87 6.89
C ALA A 189 -12.05 21.17 6.94
N SER A 190 -10.84 21.15 6.38
CA SER A 190 -9.89 22.26 6.45
C SER A 190 -8.89 22.19 5.29
N GLY A 191 -8.37 23.34 4.86
CA GLY A 191 -7.20 23.44 3.96
C GLY A 191 -5.85 23.47 4.71
N ASP A 192 -5.86 23.37 6.05
CA ASP A 192 -4.65 23.47 6.89
C ASP A 192 -3.82 22.17 6.83
N LEU A 193 -2.94 22.07 5.82
CA LEU A 193 -2.02 20.95 5.68
C LEU A 193 -1.09 20.79 6.90
N PRO A 194 -0.51 21.86 7.48
CA PRO A 194 0.23 21.77 8.74
C PRO A 194 -0.56 21.09 9.87
N LEU A 195 -1.87 21.33 10.00
CA LEU A 195 -2.71 20.61 10.98
C LEU A 195 -2.74 19.12 10.70
N ALA A 196 -3.05 18.69 9.47
CA ALA A 196 -3.06 17.27 9.11
C ALA A 196 -1.69 16.61 9.36
N GLN A 197 -0.60 17.29 9.04
CA GLN A 197 0.76 16.80 9.31
C GLN A 197 1.06 16.66 10.80
N ARG A 198 0.65 17.63 11.63
CA ARG A 198 0.79 17.54 13.10
C ARG A 198 0.01 16.36 13.66
N ILE A 199 -1.24 16.18 13.24
CA ILE A 199 -2.08 15.06 13.69
C ILE A 199 -1.50 13.73 13.22
N ALA A 200 -1.05 13.64 11.97
CA ALA A 200 -0.38 12.44 11.45
C ALA A 200 0.87 12.09 12.28
N LEU A 201 1.67 13.08 12.68
CA LEU A 201 2.81 12.86 13.58
C LEU A 201 2.36 12.36 14.95
N ALA A 202 1.27 12.87 15.52
CA ALA A 202 0.76 12.46 16.83
C ALA A 202 0.35 10.97 16.85
N VAL A 203 -0.22 10.46 15.77
CA VAL A 203 -0.68 9.05 15.70
C VAL A 203 0.40 8.08 15.18
N ARG A 204 1.43 8.58 14.48
CA ARG A 204 2.46 7.76 13.84
C ARG A 204 3.43 7.14 14.84
N GLN A 205 3.61 5.82 14.78
CA GLN A 205 4.52 5.05 15.66
C GLN A 205 5.93 5.65 15.73
N ARG A 206 6.50 5.98 14.58
CA ARG A 206 7.89 6.49 14.49
C ARG A 206 8.08 7.82 15.23
N SER A 207 7.00 8.54 15.46
CA SER A 207 6.99 9.83 16.16
C SER A 207 6.55 9.70 17.63
N GLY A 208 6.44 8.48 18.15
CA GLY A 208 5.97 8.21 19.52
C GLY A 208 4.47 7.96 19.64
N GLY A 209 3.75 7.90 18.52
CA GLY A 209 2.32 7.57 18.47
C GLY A 209 2.04 6.07 18.64
N PHE A 210 0.97 5.59 18.01
CA PHE A 210 0.48 4.23 18.23
C PHE A 210 1.32 3.18 17.52
N PHE A 211 1.56 2.07 18.22
CA PHE A 211 2.19 0.89 17.61
C PHE A 211 1.34 0.37 16.46
N GLY A 212 1.99 0.10 15.32
CA GLY A 212 1.34 -0.37 14.11
C GLY A 212 0.77 0.74 13.22
N ILE A 213 1.03 2.03 13.50
CA ILE A 213 0.55 3.13 12.64
C ILE A 213 1.70 3.81 11.91
N LYS A 214 1.60 3.82 10.57
CA LYS A 214 2.37 4.71 9.69
C LYS A 214 1.39 5.76 9.16
N ALA A 215 1.66 7.05 9.33
CA ALA A 215 0.75 8.12 8.91
C ALA A 215 1.49 9.30 8.28
N LEU A 216 0.80 10.00 7.36
CA LEU A 216 1.23 11.22 6.68
C LEU A 216 0.03 12.16 6.50
N GLY A 217 0.29 13.46 6.38
CA GLY A 217 -0.73 14.46 6.06
C GLY A 217 -0.64 14.88 4.60
N PHE A 218 -1.78 14.90 3.89
CA PHE A 218 -1.91 15.28 2.49
C PHE A 218 -2.94 16.39 2.30
N ALA A 219 -2.78 17.19 1.25
CA ALA A 219 -3.78 18.17 0.84
C ALA A 219 -4.60 17.55 -0.31
N LEU A 220 -5.91 17.43 -0.14
CA LEU A 220 -6.78 16.91 -1.19
C LEU A 220 -7.36 18.03 -2.05
N SER A 221 -7.62 19.19 -1.43
CA SER A 221 -8.12 20.41 -2.08
C SER A 221 -7.87 21.62 -1.17
N ASP A 222 -8.20 22.82 -1.65
CA ASP A 222 -8.12 24.06 -0.86
C ASP A 222 -9.00 24.03 0.41
N THR A 223 -9.96 23.12 0.48
CA THR A 223 -10.92 23.00 1.60
C THR A 223 -10.83 21.67 2.35
N MET A 224 -9.92 20.77 1.94
CA MET A 224 -9.83 19.44 2.54
C MET A 224 -8.40 18.92 2.59
N VAL A 225 -8.00 18.51 3.79
CA VAL A 225 -6.75 17.82 4.07
C VAL A 225 -7.06 16.46 4.67
N GLN A 226 -6.11 15.54 4.56
CA GLN A 226 -6.30 14.16 4.93
C GLN A 226 -5.15 13.69 5.83
N VAL A 227 -5.49 13.01 6.91
CA VAL A 227 -4.54 12.17 7.65
C VAL A 227 -4.60 10.77 7.06
N SER A 228 -3.68 10.47 6.14
CA SER A 228 -3.59 9.15 5.51
C SER A 228 -2.77 8.20 6.37
N MET A 229 -3.25 6.98 6.58
CA MET A 229 -2.60 6.01 7.45
C MET A 229 -2.57 4.61 6.86
N ASN A 230 -1.51 3.89 7.18
CA ASN A 230 -1.42 2.45 7.09
C ASN A 230 -1.43 1.87 8.51
N VAL A 231 -2.48 1.12 8.86
CA VAL A 231 -2.58 0.35 10.10
C VAL A 231 -2.04 -1.05 9.83
N VAL A 232 -0.79 -1.27 10.19
CA VAL A 232 -0.05 -2.52 9.96
C VAL A 232 -0.26 -3.56 11.06
N ASN A 233 -0.84 -3.15 12.19
CA ASN A 233 -1.21 -4.06 13.28
C ASN A 233 -2.57 -3.69 13.86
N VAL A 234 -3.61 -4.25 13.27
CA VAL A 234 -5.01 -4.02 13.64
C VAL A 234 -5.35 -4.59 15.02
N LYS A 235 -4.57 -5.57 15.51
CA LYS A 235 -4.74 -6.15 16.85
C LYS A 235 -4.18 -5.23 17.95
N ALA A 236 -3.21 -4.37 17.61
CA ALA A 236 -2.61 -3.46 18.56
C ALA A 236 -3.46 -2.20 18.78
N ILE A 237 -4.11 -1.70 17.72
CA ILE A 237 -5.01 -0.55 17.80
C ILE A 237 -6.21 -0.70 16.86
N PRO A 238 -7.44 -0.67 17.38
CA PRO A 238 -8.65 -0.72 16.56
C PRO A 238 -8.91 0.60 15.84
N LEU A 239 -9.58 0.54 14.68
CA LEU A 239 -9.82 1.70 13.82
C LEU A 239 -10.61 2.80 14.52
N TYR A 240 -11.64 2.46 15.30
CA TYR A 240 -12.42 3.47 16.04
C TYR A 240 -11.53 4.33 16.95
N ARG A 241 -10.54 3.71 17.63
CA ARG A 241 -9.73 4.39 18.64
C ARG A 241 -8.82 5.43 18.01
N VAL A 242 -8.15 5.07 16.91
CA VAL A 242 -7.33 6.05 16.18
C VAL A 242 -8.20 7.16 15.58
N THR A 243 -9.40 6.82 15.09
CA THR A 243 -10.36 7.80 14.55
C THR A 243 -10.81 8.80 15.60
N GLU A 244 -11.17 8.36 16.81
CA GLU A 244 -11.56 9.26 17.91
C GLU A 244 -10.42 10.19 18.33
N ILE A 245 -9.19 9.70 18.31
CA ILE A 245 -8.02 10.51 18.67
C ILE A 245 -7.77 11.58 17.62
N ILE A 246 -7.81 11.22 16.33
CA ILE A 246 -7.74 12.19 15.24
C ILE A 246 -8.88 13.22 15.35
N ARG A 247 -10.11 12.77 15.64
CA ARG A 247 -11.26 13.65 15.81
C ARG A 247 -11.07 14.62 16.97
N ARG A 248 -10.53 14.15 18.10
CA ARG A 248 -10.22 14.99 19.27
C ARG A 248 -9.15 16.03 18.96
N GLU A 249 -8.05 15.63 18.32
CA GLU A 249 -6.97 16.54 17.94
C GLU A 249 -7.45 17.60 16.93
N ALA A 250 -8.27 17.21 15.95
CA ALA A 250 -8.88 18.13 15.00
C ALA A 250 -9.84 19.11 15.70
N ALA A 251 -10.70 18.60 16.60
CA ALA A 251 -11.64 19.41 17.36
C ALA A 251 -10.95 20.43 18.28
N ALA A 252 -9.80 20.09 18.86
CA ALA A 252 -8.98 21.02 19.63
C ALA A 252 -8.46 22.20 18.79
N ALA A 253 -8.36 22.02 17.47
CA ALA A 253 -8.02 23.07 16.51
C ALA A 253 -9.27 23.71 15.84
N GLY A 254 -10.48 23.40 16.31
CA GLY A 254 -11.73 23.91 15.73
C GLY A 254 -12.10 23.30 14.37
N VAL A 255 -11.47 22.19 13.98
CA VAL A 255 -11.70 21.50 12.70
C VAL A 255 -12.49 20.22 12.94
N SER A 256 -13.48 19.96 12.08
CA SER A 256 -14.26 18.72 12.11
C SER A 256 -13.69 17.66 11.17
N VAL A 257 -13.96 16.39 11.48
CA VAL A 257 -13.72 15.27 10.56
C VAL A 257 -14.89 15.21 9.58
N SER A 258 -14.62 15.33 8.28
CA SER A 258 -15.62 15.26 7.22
C SER A 258 -16.05 13.83 6.88
N GLY A 259 -15.16 12.87 7.10
CA GLY A 259 -15.39 11.48 6.73
C GLY A 259 -14.10 10.67 6.86
N CYS A 260 -14.21 9.37 6.62
CA CYS A 260 -13.08 8.47 6.57
C CYS A 260 -13.15 7.67 5.28
N GLU A 261 -11.99 7.28 4.78
CA GLU A 261 -11.84 6.54 3.53
C GLU A 261 -11.05 5.27 3.81
N LEU A 262 -11.61 4.14 3.43
CA LEU A 262 -10.90 2.86 3.41
C LEU A 262 -10.35 2.64 2.01
N VAL A 263 -9.02 2.48 1.91
CA VAL A 263 -8.36 2.18 0.65
C VAL A 263 -8.13 0.67 0.53
N GLY A 264 -8.71 0.04 -0.49
CA GLY A 264 -8.74 -1.40 -0.69
C GLY A 264 -9.69 -2.13 0.26
N LEU A 265 -9.25 -3.31 0.73
CA LEU A 265 -10.04 -4.18 1.60
C LEU A 265 -9.65 -4.03 3.08
N THR A 266 -10.56 -4.41 3.96
CA THR A 266 -10.33 -4.48 5.40
C THR A 266 -10.84 -5.81 5.95
N PRO A 267 -10.21 -6.39 6.99
CA PRO A 267 -10.75 -7.56 7.64
C PRO A 267 -12.07 -7.20 8.32
N LEU A 268 -13.09 -8.05 8.16
CA LEU A 268 -14.41 -7.85 8.78
C LEU A 268 -14.30 -7.60 10.30
N ALA A 269 -13.38 -8.29 10.97
CA ALA A 269 -13.12 -8.13 12.40
C ALA A 269 -12.82 -6.67 12.82
N ALA A 270 -12.07 -5.92 12.00
CA ALA A 270 -11.74 -4.53 12.30
C ALA A 270 -12.97 -3.59 12.20
N VAL A 271 -13.90 -3.93 11.29
CA VAL A 271 -15.18 -3.22 11.12
C VAL A 271 -16.12 -3.55 12.27
N THR A 272 -16.30 -4.84 12.58
CA THR A 272 -17.20 -5.29 13.64
C THR A 272 -16.76 -4.81 15.02
N GLU A 273 -15.44 -4.75 15.29
CA GLU A 273 -14.93 -4.18 16.53
C GLU A 273 -15.25 -2.68 16.65
N SER A 274 -15.11 -1.93 15.55
CA SER A 274 -15.47 -0.51 15.53
C SER A 274 -16.98 -0.29 15.69
N ALA A 275 -17.80 -1.12 15.03
CA ALA A 275 -19.25 -1.08 15.18
C ALA A 275 -19.68 -1.41 16.62
N ALA A 276 -19.09 -2.44 17.24
CA ALA A 276 -19.36 -2.80 18.62
C ALA A 276 -19.08 -1.62 19.58
N TYR A 277 -17.95 -0.92 19.39
CA TYR A 277 -17.63 0.26 20.18
C TYR A 277 -18.69 1.37 20.06
N TYR A 278 -19.05 1.76 18.83
CA TYR A 278 -20.01 2.86 18.62
C TYR A 278 -21.45 2.51 19.02
N LEU A 279 -21.82 1.23 18.98
CA LEU A 279 -23.12 0.74 19.43
C LEU A 279 -23.15 0.41 20.94
N ASN A 280 -22.03 0.56 21.63
CA ASN A 280 -21.86 0.20 23.04
C ASN A 280 -22.22 -1.28 23.32
N LEU A 281 -21.71 -2.17 22.48
CA LEU A 281 -21.82 -3.63 22.59
C LEU A 281 -20.49 -4.22 23.07
N ASP A 282 -20.53 -5.33 23.80
CA ASP A 282 -19.32 -6.03 24.25
C ASP A 282 -18.49 -6.56 23.07
N SER A 283 -19.15 -7.17 22.08
CA SER A 283 -18.56 -7.61 20.82
C SER A 283 -19.64 -7.92 19.78
N ILE A 284 -19.24 -8.00 18.50
CA ILE A 284 -20.06 -8.53 17.41
C ILE A 284 -19.32 -9.74 16.85
N GLY A 285 -19.81 -10.94 17.17
CA GLY A 285 -19.23 -12.21 16.71
C GLY A 285 -19.79 -12.67 15.35
N PRO A 286 -19.13 -13.63 14.67
CA PRO A 286 -19.55 -14.14 13.36
C PRO A 286 -20.96 -14.75 13.33
N GLY A 287 -21.47 -15.23 14.46
CA GLY A 287 -22.83 -15.79 14.58
C GLY A 287 -23.92 -14.76 14.88
N GLN A 288 -23.55 -13.49 15.10
CA GLN A 288 -24.49 -12.40 15.44
C GLN A 288 -24.80 -11.48 14.26
N THR A 289 -24.10 -11.67 13.13
CA THR A 289 -24.34 -10.94 11.89
C THR A 289 -24.86 -11.92 10.83
N THR A 290 -25.89 -11.50 10.12
CA THR A 290 -26.47 -12.21 8.98
C THR A 290 -26.68 -11.20 7.86
N TRP A 291 -26.68 -11.69 6.60
CA TRP A 291 -26.58 -10.95 5.33
C TRP A 291 -25.39 -10.00 5.21
#